data_AF-A0A1E5VEB1-F1
#
_entry.id   AF-A0A1E5VEB1-F1
#
_cell.length_a   1.000
_cell.length_b   1.000
_cell.length_c   1.000
_cell.angle_alpha   90.00
_cell.angle_beta   90.00
_cell.angle_gamma   90.00
#
_symmetry.space_group_name_H-M   'P 1'
#
loop_
_entity.id
_entity.type
_entity.pdbx_description
1 polymer ?
#
loop_
_entity_poly.entity_id
_entity_poly.type
_entity_poly.pdbx_seq_one_letter_code
_entity_poly.pdbx_strand_id
1 'polypeptide(L)' 'MTKIKMESDANVVCTALCSSQFDKAPIGVLLREIKFQMFVSFVNVRVKHCPRACNFLAHNLAGVGANLTLGGVLLWLAAH' A
#
# COMPACT_ATOMS: atom_id res chain seq x y z
N MET A 1 -12.31 -13.38 10.47
CA MET A 1 -11.14 -12.84 9.75
C MET A 1 -11.39 -12.93 8.25
N THR A 2 -11.03 -11.90 7.48
CA THR A 2 -11.39 -11.74 6.05
C THR A 2 -10.25 -12.18 5.11
N LYS A 3 -10.61 -12.44 3.85
CA LYS A 3 -9.66 -12.63 2.74
C LYS A 3 -9.59 -11.35 1.94
N ILE A 4 -8.39 -10.87 1.62
CA ILE A 4 -8.20 -9.62 0.89
C ILE A 4 -7.29 -9.79 -0.31
N LYS A 5 -7.51 -8.95 -1.32
CA LYS A 5 -6.62 -8.78 -2.47
C LYS A 5 -6.19 -7.32 -2.52
N MET A 6 -4.89 -7.08 -2.41
CA MET A 6 -4.31 -5.75 -2.55
C MET A 6 -3.69 -5.61 -3.93
N GLU A 7 -4.06 -4.53 -4.62
CA GLU A 7 -3.49 -4.18 -5.92
C GLU A 7 -2.68 -2.88 -5.80
N SER A 8 -1.53 -2.85 -6.47
CA SER A 8 -0.67 -1.66 -6.52
C SER A 8 0.08 -1.62 -7.84
N ASP A 9 0.36 -0.43 -8.33
CA ASP A 9 1.25 -0.18 -9.48
C ASP A 9 2.73 -0.05 -9.07
N ALA A 10 3.04 -0.15 -7.78
CA ALA A 10 4.40 -0.19 -7.27
C ALA A 10 4.94 -1.63 -7.29
N ASN A 11 5.55 -2.03 -8.41
CA ASN A 11 6.07 -3.39 -8.61
C ASN A 11 7.10 -3.82 -7.53
N VAL A 12 7.98 -2.90 -7.12
CA VAL A 12 8.99 -3.16 -6.08
C VAL A 12 8.31 -3.47 -4.75
N VAL A 13 7.26 -2.73 -4.38
CA VAL A 13 6.50 -2.96 -3.14
C VAL A 13 5.78 -4.31 -3.22
N CYS A 14 5.13 -4.63 -4.34
CA CYS A 14 4.47 -5.93 -4.53
C CYS A 14 5.47 -7.08 -4.35
N THR A 15 6.63 -6.99 -4.99
CA THR A 15 7.70 -7.99 -4.88
C THR A 15 8.21 -8.10 -3.44
N ALA A 16 8.42 -6.97 -2.77
CA ALA A 16 8.90 -6.92 -1.40
C ALA A 16 7.92 -7.53 -0.39
N LEU A 17 6.61 -7.38 -0.60
CA LEU A 17 5.59 -7.97 0.28
C LEU A 17 5.42 -9.48 0.05
N CYS A 18 5.74 -9.98 -1.14
CA CYS A 18 5.62 -11.39 -1.50
C CYS A 18 6.93 -12.20 -1.39
N SER A 19 8.06 -11.58 -1.07
CA SER A 19 9.36 -12.25 -1.02
C SER A 19 10.23 -11.71 0.13
N SER A 20 11.33 -12.38 0.43
CA SER A 20 12.32 -11.94 1.41
C SER A 20 13.45 -11.07 0.82
N GLN A 21 13.38 -10.72 -0.46
CA GLN A 21 14.46 -10.03 -1.18
C GLN A 21 14.84 -8.68 -0.56
N PHE A 22 13.88 -7.98 0.05
CA PHE A 22 14.06 -6.64 0.61
C PHE A 22 14.10 -6.61 2.13
N ASP A 23 14.14 -7.76 2.81
CA ASP A 23 14.10 -7.82 4.28
C ASP A 23 15.33 -7.17 4.93
N LYS A 24 16.46 -7.09 4.20
CA LYS A 24 17.71 -6.43 4.63
C LYS A 24 17.91 -5.03 4.02
N ALA A 25 16.95 -4.55 3.23
CA ALA A 25 17.05 -3.21 2.64
C ALA A 25 16.86 -2.13 3.73
N PRO A 26 17.31 -0.88 3.51
CA PRO A 26 17.06 0.23 4.45
C PRO A 26 15.58 0.41 4.82
N ILE A 27 14.67 0.11 3.88
CA ILE A 27 13.22 0.17 4.06
C ILE A 27 12.61 -1.12 4.65
N GLY A 28 13.44 -2.15 4.90
CA GLY A 28 13.02 -3.50 5.27
C GLY A 28 12.21 -3.57 6.56
N VAL A 29 12.45 -2.65 7.50
CA VAL A 29 11.68 -2.56 8.76
C VAL A 29 10.21 -2.25 8.48
N LEU A 30 9.93 -1.25 7.63
CA LEU A 30 8.54 -0.90 7.26
C LEU A 30 7.87 -2.05 6.49
N LEU A 31 8.60 -2.70 5.58
CA LEU A 31 8.08 -3.86 4.85
C LEU A 31 7.72 -5.02 5.79
N ARG A 32 8.54 -5.26 6.83
CA ARG A 32 8.27 -6.29 7.83
C ARG A 32 7.04 -5.96 8.68
N GLU A 33 6.85 -4.70 9.03
CA GLU A 33 5.64 -4.25 9.73
C GLU A 33 4.39 -4.45 8.89
N ILE A 34 4.43 -4.11 7.60
CA ILE A 34 3.30 -4.36 6.68
C ILE A 34 3.00 -5.87 6.59
N LYS A 35 4.03 -6.72 6.41
CA LYS A 35 3.87 -8.18 6.39
C LYS A 35 3.27 -8.73 7.69
N PHE A 36 3.69 -8.19 8.83
CA PHE A 36 3.14 -8.55 10.13
C PHE A 36 1.65 -8.20 10.20
N GLN A 37 1.27 -6.98 9.81
CA GLN A 37 -0.13 -6.56 9.77
C GLN A 37 -0.98 -7.43 8.83
N MET A 38 -0.43 -7.79 7.67
CA MET A 38 -1.06 -8.73 6.74
C MET A 38 -1.34 -10.09 7.39
N PHE A 39 -0.39 -10.61 8.15
CA PHE A 39 -0.48 -11.92 8.82
C PHE A 39 -1.48 -11.92 9.97
N VAL A 40 -1.49 -10.88 10.81
CA VAL A 40 -2.37 -10.85 12.00
C VAL A 40 -3.80 -10.39 11.69
N SER A 41 -3.99 -9.57 10.66
CA SER A 41 -5.31 -8.96 10.37
C SER A 41 -6.18 -9.79 9.42
N PHE A 42 -5.57 -10.65 8.59
CA PHE A 42 -6.27 -11.34 7.51
C PHE A 42 -5.94 -12.82 7.45
N VAL A 43 -6.92 -13.65 7.08
CA VAL A 43 -6.72 -15.10 6.87
C VAL A 43 -5.92 -15.37 5.60
N ASN A 44 -6.13 -14.53 4.58
CA ASN A 44 -5.42 -14.67 3.32
C ASN A 44 -5.24 -13.29 2.69
N VAL A 45 -4.01 -13.00 2.30
CA VAL A 45 -3.67 -11.78 1.58
C VAL A 45 -3.04 -12.15 0.24
N ARG A 46 -3.60 -11.64 -0.84
CA ARG A 46 -2.99 -11.72 -2.18
C ARG A 46 -2.56 -10.32 -2.62
N VAL A 47 -1.27 -10.13 -2.84
CA VAL A 47 -0.74 -8.89 -3.40
C VAL A 47 -0.52 -9.10 -4.91
N LYS A 48 -1.02 -8.18 -5.72
CA LYS A 48 -0.89 -8.27 -7.19
C LYS A 48 -0.47 -6.92 -7.76
N HIS A 49 0.55 -6.94 -8.60
CA HIS A 49 0.89 -5.79 -9.41
C HIS A 49 -0.18 -5.51 -10.47
N CYS A 50 -0.55 -4.25 -10.66
CA CYS A 50 -1.45 -3.80 -11.72
C CYS A 50 -0.88 -2.56 -12.44
N PRO A 51 -1.17 -2.33 -13.72
CA PRO A 51 -0.75 -1.11 -14.41
C PRO A 51 -1.32 0.15 -13.72
N ARG A 52 -0.62 1.28 -13.82
CA ARG A 52 -1.08 2.57 -13.24
C ARG A 52 -2.47 2.99 -13.70
N ALA A 53 -2.88 2.61 -14.91
CA ALA A 53 -4.24 2.84 -15.39
C ALA A 53 -5.32 2.19 -14.51
N CYS A 54 -5.03 1.04 -13.89
CA CYS A 54 -5.93 0.35 -12.95
C CYS A 54 -5.85 0.91 -11.53
N ASN A 55 -4.75 1.59 -11.19
CA ASN A 55 -4.51 2.19 -9.86
C ASN A 55 -4.53 3.73 -9.89
N PHE A 56 -5.16 4.32 -10.90
CA PHE A 56 -5.05 5.76 -11.19
C PHE A 56 -5.54 6.64 -10.05
N LEU A 57 -6.67 6.26 -9.43
CA LEU A 57 -7.22 6.99 -8.29
C LEU A 57 -6.26 6.99 -7.09
N ALA A 58 -5.74 5.83 -6.70
CA ALA A 58 -4.80 5.74 -5.57
C ALA A 58 -3.50 6.51 -5.86
N HIS A 59 -3.01 6.46 -7.11
CA HIS A 59 -1.85 7.25 -7.53
C HIS A 59 -2.09 8.75 -7.36
N ASN A 60 -3.22 9.27 -7.85
CA ASN A 60 -3.55 10.69 -7.72
C ASN A 60 -3.76 11.10 -6.26
N LEU A 61 -4.44 10.27 -5.46
CA LEU A 61 -4.64 10.55 -4.03
C LEU A 61 -3.32 10.57 -3.27
N ALA A 62 -2.40 9.65 -3.57
CA ALA A 62 -1.05 9.66 -3.01
C ALA A 62 -0.28 10.93 -3.43
N GLY A 63 -0.42 11.35 -4.69
CA GLY A 63 0.15 12.60 -5.19
C GLY A 63 -0.40 13.84 -4.47
N VAL A 64 -1.71 13.92 -4.27
CA VAL A 64 -2.34 15.00 -3.49
C VAL A 64 -1.81 15.00 -2.05
N GLY A 65 -1.78 13.84 -1.39
CA GLY A 65 -1.27 13.71 -0.02
C GLY A 65 0.20 14.11 0.13
N ALA A 66 1.05 13.76 -0.84
CA ALA A 66 2.46 14.13 -0.85
C ALA A 66 2.73 15.64 -0.97
N ASN A 67 1.75 16.40 -1.48
CA ASN A 67 1.83 17.86 -1.61
C ASN A 67 1.21 18.60 -0.40
N LEU A 68 0.70 17.89 0.60
CA LEU A 68 0.23 18.51 1.83
C LEU A 68 1.40 18.89 2.73
N THR A 69 1.18 19.87 3.60
CA THR A 69 2.10 20.16 4.71
C THR A 69 2.24 18.94 5.60
N LEU A 70 3.36 18.81 6.32
CA LEU A 70 3.54 17.72 7.28
C LEU A 70 2.38 17.70 8.29
N GLY A 71 1.70 16.56 8.41
CA GLY A 71 0.50 16.41 9.24
C GLY A 71 -0.79 17.00 8.67
N GLY A 72 -0.76 17.54 7.45
CA GLY A 72 -1.93 18.04 6.74
C GLY A 72 -2.88 16.91 6.35
N VAL A 73 -4.19 17.18 6.45
CA VAL A 73 -5.26 16.24 6.12
C VAL A 73 -6.28 16.94 5.23
N LEU A 74 -6.73 16.25 4.18
CA LEU A 74 -7.89 16.67 3.39
C LEU A 74 -9.07 15.78 3.74
N LEU A 75 -10.18 16.41 4.15
CA LEU A 75 -11.43 15.73 4.47
C LEU A 75 -12.37 15.82 3.28
N TRP A 76 -12.86 14.67 2.82
CA TRP A 76 -13.97 14.63 1.86
C TRP A 76 -15.28 14.84 2.63
N LEU A 77 -15.75 16.08 2.68
CA LEU A 77 -17.11 16.37 3.12
C LEU A 77 -18.03 16.04 1.95
N ALA A 78 -18.82 14.98 2.07
CA ALA A 78 -19.79 14.62 1.04
C ALA A 78 -20.72 15.83 0.80
N ALA A 79 -20.85 16.24 -0.46
CA ALA A 79 -21.87 17.20 -0.85
C ALA A 79 -23.25 16.54 -0.63
N HIS A 80 -24.16 17.30 -0.01
CA HIS A 80 -25.56 16.94 0.18
C HIS A 80 -26.26 16.58 -1.14
#